data_AF-A0A534H435-F1
#
_entry.id   AF-A0A534H435-F1
#
_cell.length_a   1.000
_cell.length_b   1.000
_cell.length_c   1.000
_cell.angle_alpha   90.00
_cell.angle_beta   90.00
_cell.angle_gamma   90.00
#
_symmetry.space_group_name_H-M   'P 1'
#
loop_
_entity.id
_entity.type
_entity.pdbx_description
1 polymer ?
#
loop_
_entity_poly.entity_id
_entity_poly.type
_entity_poly.pdbx_seq_one_letter_code
_entity_poly.pdbx_strand_id
1 'polypeptide(L)' 'MSSRLGFIFPGELDDSVSVATPDAARFVAHGQTVAQFEAGDINGDGLLDYLLVVEEADARTLLLLVRQADGSVSWQD' A
#
# COMPACT_ATOMS: atom_id res chain seq x y z
N MET A 1 -24.31 -2.64 0.29
CA MET A 1 -23.82 -1.56 -0.60
C MET A 1 -22.33 -1.47 -0.37
N SER A 2 -21.50 -2.01 -1.25
CA SER A 2 -20.04 -1.93 -1.11
C SER A 2 -19.56 -0.76 -1.97
N SER A 3 -19.15 0.33 -1.32
CA SER A 3 -18.66 1.52 -2.00
C SER A 3 -17.15 1.36 -2.22
N ARG A 4 -16.75 1.07 -3.46
CA ARG A 4 -15.34 1.04 -3.85
C ARG A 4 -14.90 2.48 -4.16
N LEU A 5 -14.26 3.13 -3.19
CA LEU A 5 -13.69 4.45 -3.35
C LEU A 5 -12.35 4.31 -4.11
N GLY A 6 -12.39 4.47 -5.42
CA GLY A 6 -11.18 4.56 -6.25
C GLY A 6 -10.74 6.02 -6.32
N PHE A 7 -9.60 6.35 -5.72
CA PHE A 7 -8.94 7.64 -5.97
C PHE A 7 -7.94 7.46 -7.12
N ILE A 8 -8.11 8.24 -8.18
CA ILE A 8 -7.12 8.37 -9.27
C ILE A 8 -6.41 9.71 -9.06
N PHE A 9 -5.11 9.69 -8.79
CA PHE A 9 -4.29 10.91 -8.76
C PHE A 9 -3.61 11.10 -10.12
N PRO A 10 -3.69 12.30 -10.74
CA PRO A 10 -2.98 12.60 -11.97
C PRO A 10 -1.58 13.10 -11.61
N GLY A 11 -0.61 12.20 -11.68
CA GLY A 11 0.80 12.51 -11.55
C GLY A 11 1.58 11.28 -12.02
N GLU A 12 2.35 11.45 -13.08
CA GLU A 12 3.16 10.40 -13.71
C GLU A 12 4.17 9.87 -12.69
N LEU A 13 3.83 8.73 -12.09
CA LEU A 13 4.72 7.93 -11.27
C LEU A 13 5.39 6.96 -12.24
N ASP A 14 6.71 7.10 -12.40
CA ASP A 14 7.61 6.21 -13.15
C ASP A 14 7.02 4.80 -13.28
N ASP A 15 6.43 4.53 -14.46
CA ASP A 15 5.70 3.37 -15.03
C ASP A 15 5.22 2.16 -14.16
N SER A 16 5.18 2.22 -12.83
CA SER A 16 5.01 1.05 -11.96
C SER A 16 4.25 1.27 -10.64
N VAL A 17 3.94 2.50 -10.24
CA VAL A 17 3.25 2.77 -8.97
C VAL A 17 2.03 3.64 -9.26
N SER A 18 0.83 3.08 -9.35
CA SER A 18 -0.39 3.91 -9.56
C SER A 18 -1.42 3.81 -8.44
N VAL A 19 -1.14 3.10 -7.32
CA VAL A 19 -2.21 2.80 -6.34
C VAL A 19 -1.79 2.92 -4.87
N ALA A 20 -0.52 3.16 -4.54
CA ALA A 20 -0.12 3.32 -3.14
C ALA A 20 -0.21 4.79 -2.70
N THR A 21 -0.70 5.05 -1.48
CA THR A 21 -0.53 6.37 -0.83
C THR A 21 0.97 6.69 -0.74
N PRO A 22 1.39 7.98 -0.65
CA PRO A 22 2.81 8.31 -0.48
C PRO A 22 3.47 7.57 0.70
N ASP A 23 2.69 7.29 1.74
CA ASP A 23 3.13 6.54 2.90
C ASP A 23 3.40 5.07 2.60
N ALA A 24 2.58 4.41 1.78
CA ALA A 24 2.77 3.01 1.39
C ALA A 24 3.75 2.85 0.21
N ALA A 25 3.82 3.84 -0.69
CA ALA A 25 4.63 3.78 -1.91
C ALA A 25 6.13 3.62 -1.61
N ARG A 26 6.62 4.21 -0.50
CA ARG A 26 8.03 4.11 -0.08
C ARG A 26 8.49 2.67 0.24
N PHE A 27 7.55 1.75 0.38
CA PHE A 27 7.78 0.35 0.73
C PHE A 27 7.78 -0.57 -0.49
N VAL A 28 7.47 -0.05 -1.68
CA VAL A 28 7.57 -0.81 -2.94
C VAL A 28 9.00 -0.66 -3.46
N ALA A 29 9.74 -1.77 -3.54
CA ALA A 29 11.12 -1.75 -4.01
C ALA A 29 11.19 -1.52 -5.54
N HIS A 30 12.33 -1.03 -6.01
CA HIS A 30 12.57 -0.85 -7.44
C HIS A 30 12.48 -2.19 -8.18
N GLY A 31 11.75 -2.21 -9.30
CA GLY A 31 11.47 -3.44 -10.06
C GLY A 31 10.25 -4.22 -9.57
N GLN A 32 9.59 -3.77 -8.50
CA GLN A 32 8.31 -4.32 -8.06
C GLN A 32 7.14 -3.52 -8.62
N THR A 33 6.04 -4.21 -8.93
CA THR A 33 4.76 -3.58 -9.30
C THR A 33 3.70 -3.88 -8.25
N VAL A 34 2.82 -2.92 -7.98
CA VAL A 34 1.69 -3.11 -7.05
C VAL A 34 0.53 -3.78 -7.81
N ALA A 35 0.29 -5.06 -7.55
CA ALA A 35 -0.83 -5.81 -8.14
C ALA A 35 -2.15 -5.61 -7.39
N GLN A 36 -2.08 -5.40 -6.07
CA GLN A 36 -3.26 -5.06 -5.26
C GLN A 36 -2.88 -4.07 -4.15
N PHE A 37 -3.84 -3.21 -3.81
CA PHE A 37 -3.73 -2.25 -2.72
C PHE A 37 -5.08 -2.14 -2.01
N GLU A 38 -5.07 -2.24 -0.69
CA GLU A 38 -6.20 -1.98 0.19
C GLU A 38 -5.74 -1.09 1.34
N ALA A 39 -6.64 -0.23 1.83
CA ALA A 39 -6.40 0.62 2.98
C ALA A 39 -7.56 0.52 3.97
N GLY A 40 -7.26 0.40 5.26
CA GLY A 40 -8.25 0.25 6.32
C GLY A 40 -7.61 0.21 7.70
N ASP A 41 -8.42 0.28 8.75
CA ASP A 41 -7.98 0.04 10.13
C ASP A 41 -7.95 -1.48 10.36
N ILE A 42 -6.77 -2.08 10.22
CA ILE A 42 -6.59 -3.54 10.21
C ILE A 42 -6.40 -4.05 11.64
N ASN A 43 -5.76 -3.27 12.52
CA ASN A 43 -5.46 -3.65 13.90
C ASN A 43 -6.48 -3.12 14.94
N GLY A 44 -7.40 -2.23 14.56
CA GLY A 44 -8.46 -1.68 15.39
C GLY A 44 -8.06 -0.48 16.25
N ASP A 45 -6.98 0.22 15.93
CA ASP A 45 -6.50 1.38 16.68
C ASP A 45 -7.09 2.73 16.20
N GLY A 46 -7.93 2.69 15.17
CA GLY A 46 -8.56 3.86 14.57
C GLY A 46 -7.67 4.62 13.59
N LEU A 47 -6.49 4.09 13.24
CA LEU A 47 -5.57 4.64 12.26
C LEU A 47 -5.69 3.90 10.92
N LEU A 48 -5.27 4.57 9.83
CA LEU A 48 -5.32 3.98 8.49
C LEU A 48 -4.04 3.17 8.22
N ASP A 49 -4.20 1.85 8.11
CA ASP A 49 -3.20 0.87 7.71
C ASP A 49 -3.30 0.53 6.21
N TYR A 50 -2.33 -0.23 5.71
CA TYR A 50 -2.25 -0.63 4.31
C TYR A 50 -1.93 -2.10 4.11
N LEU A 51 -2.55 -2.69 3.10
CA LEU A 51 -2.23 -4.03 2.59
C LEU A 51 -1.88 -3.91 1.11
N LEU A 52 -0.73 -4.44 0.72
CA LEU A 52 -0.29 -4.44 -0.68
C LEU A 52 0.08 -5.85 -1.11
N VAL A 53 -0.22 -6.17 -2.36
CA VAL A 53 0.41 -7.30 -3.05
C VAL A 53 1.35 -6.71 -4.07
N VAL A 54 2.64 -6.97 -3.92
CA VAL A 54 3.66 -6.60 -4.91
C VAL A 54 4.14 -7.81 -5.67
N GLU A 55 4.47 -7.60 -6.93
CA GLU A 55 4.98 -8.62 -7.84
C GLU A 55 6.38 -8.25 -8.32
N GLU A 56 7.27 -9.23 -8.38
CA GLU A 56 8.61 -9.12 -8.93
C GLU A 56 8.94 -10.38 -9.73
N ALA A 57 9.12 -10.25 -11.03
CA ALA A 57 9.26 -11.39 -11.94
C ALA A 57 8.15 -12.45 -11.74
N ASP A 58 8.48 -13.61 -11.16
CA ASP A 58 7.55 -14.72 -10.89
C ASP A 58 7.14 -14.83 -9.41
N ALA A 59 7.52 -13.86 -8.57
CA ALA A 59 7.24 -13.83 -7.14
C ALA A 59 6.13 -12.83 -6.79
N ARG A 60 5.34 -13.17 -5.77
CA ARG A 60 4.33 -12.29 -5.16
C ARG A 60 4.57 -12.20 -3.67
N THR A 61 4.56 -10.97 -3.15
CA THR A 61 4.77 -10.70 -1.72
C THR A 61 3.58 -9.93 -1.18
N LEU A 62 3.04 -10.41 -0.06
CA LEU A 62 2.05 -9.68 0.72
C LEU A 62 2.76 -8.76 1.70
N LEU A 63 2.36 -7.49 1.68
CA LEU A 63 2.90 -6.44 2.51
C LEU A 63 1.79 -5.94 3.44
N LEU A 64 1.99 -6.05 4.75
CA LEU A 64 1.13 -5.45 5.75
C LEU A 64 1.89 -4.30 6.42
N LEU A 65 1.36 -3.09 6.27
CA LEU A 65 1.93 -1.88 6.82
C LEU A 65 0.99 -1.33 7.89
N VAL A 66 1.39 -1.46 9.15
CA VAL A 66 0.60 -1.00 10.30
C VAL A 66 1.07 0.39 10.70
N ARG A 67 0.14 1.33 10.77
CA ARG A 67 0.41 2.68 11.24
C ARG A 67 0.53 2.67 12.75
N GLN A 68 1.54 3.38 13.25
CA GLN A 68 1.80 3.55 14.66
C GLN A 68 1.14 4.83 15.19
N ALA A 69 0.90 4.89 16.49
CA ALA A 69 0.31 6.05 17.15
C ALA A 69 1.14 7.35 17.01
N ASP A 70 2.45 7.23 16.76
CA ASP A 70 3.33 8.37 16.45
C ASP A 70 3.24 8.85 14.99
N GLY A 71 2.39 8.21 14.18
CA GLY A 71 2.16 8.50 12.77
C GLY A 71 3.10 7.77 11.82
N SER A 72 4.12 7.05 12.31
CA SER A 72 5.01 6.25 11.48
C SER A 72 4.30 5.03 10.90
N VAL A 73 4.83 4.50 9.80
CA VAL A 73 4.36 3.26 9.16
C VAL A 73 5.57 2.34 9.06
N SER A 74 5.44 1.07 9.44
CA SER A 74 6.54 0.10 9.40
C SER A 74 6.09 -1.25 8.84
N TRP A 75 7.07 -1.99 8.31
CA TRP A 75 6.95 -3.43 8.12
C TRP A 75 6.73 -4.11 9.45
N GLN A 76 5.82 -5.06 9.50
CA GLN A 76 5.68 -6.00 10.61
C GLN A 76 6.09 -7.38 10.08
N ASP A 77 7.11 -8.00 10.69
CA ASP A 77 7.51 -9.40 10.44
C ASP A 77 6.63 -10.41 11.20
#